data_AF-A0A6S7J757-F1
#
_entry.id   AF-A0A6S7J757-F1
#
_cell.length_a   1.000
_cell.length_b   1.000
_cell.length_c   1.000
_cell.angle_alpha   90.00
_cell.angle_beta   90.00
_cell.angle_gamma   90.00
#
_symmetry.space_group_name_H-M   'P 1'
#
loop_
_entity.id
_entity.type
_entity.pdbx_description
1 polymer ?
#
loop_
_entity_poly.entity_id
_entity_poly.type
_entity_poly.pdbx_seq_one_letter_code
_entity_poly.pdbx_strand_id
1 'polypeptide(L)'
;VSHLPPDEIISSHNIDGPTTMIAAKCFFLCEKDGKCVGFNFRTQLNTENCQLTNVIQNRNENETRKGDWTLFRDSEAVCRLNFN
;
A
#
# COMPACT_ATOMS: atom_id res chain seq x y z
N VAL A 1 -0.69 -16.33 -3.01
CA VAL A 1 -0.10 -15.50 -4.11
C VAL A 1 -0.33 -14.04 -3.76
N SER A 2 0.60 -13.42 -3.05
CA SER A 2 0.37 -12.15 -2.35
C SER A 2 1.68 -11.36 -2.23
N HIS A 3 2.02 -10.71 -3.33
CA HIS A 3 3.13 -9.79 -3.56
C HIS A 3 2.68 -9.10 -4.86
N LEU A 4 2.74 -7.77 -4.93
CA LEU A 4 2.51 -7.11 -6.23
C LEU A 4 3.50 -7.68 -7.25
N PRO A 5 3.16 -7.82 -8.53
CA PRO A 5 4.15 -8.19 -9.54
C PRO A 5 5.35 -7.22 -9.48
N PRO A 6 6.59 -7.71 -9.66
CA PRO A 6 7.78 -6.87 -9.50
C PRO A 6 7.81 -5.61 -10.37
N ASP A 7 7.18 -5.66 -11.54
CA ASP A 7 7.02 -4.54 -12.47
C ASP A 7 6.01 -3.47 -11.99
N GLU A 8 5.17 -3.82 -11.02
CA GLU A 8 4.21 -2.91 -10.38
C GLU A 8 4.73 -2.30 -9.08
N ILE A 9 5.89 -2.74 -8.58
CA ILE A 9 6.49 -2.26 -7.34
C ILE A 9 7.50 -1.15 -7.68
N ILE A 10 7.25 0.05 -7.16
CA ILE A 10 8.24 1.14 -7.27
C ILE A 10 9.28 1.04 -6.15
N SER A 11 8.87 0.61 -4.95
CA SER A 11 9.77 0.37 -3.82
C SER A 11 9.13 -0.53 -2.77
N SER A 12 9.98 -1.21 -2.00
CA SER A 12 9.60 -2.11 -0.91
C SER A 12 10.26 -1.69 0.39
N HIS A 13 9.54 -1.83 1.51
CA HIS A 13 10.00 -1.42 2.83
C HIS A 13 9.66 -2.45 3.91
N ASN A 14 10.52 -2.51 4.92
CA ASN A 14 10.29 -3.23 6.17
C ASN A 14 9.94 -2.19 7.23
N ILE A 15 8.67 -2.10 7.60
CA ILE A 15 8.18 -1.15 8.58
C ILE A 15 8.18 -1.78 9.97
N ASP A 16 8.99 -1.22 10.87
CA ASP A 16 9.04 -1.63 12.27
C ASP A 16 7.97 -0.91 13.13
N GLY A 17 7.69 -1.49 14.30
CA GLY A 17 6.82 -0.92 15.33
C GLY A 17 5.44 -1.59 15.42
N PRO A 18 4.45 -0.93 16.04
CA PRO A 18 3.12 -1.48 16.21
C PRO A 18 2.48 -1.82 14.86
N THR A 19 1.90 -3.02 14.76
CA THR A 19 1.27 -3.50 13.52
C THR A 19 0.12 -2.60 13.06
N THR A 20 -0.57 -1.96 13.99
CA THR A 20 -1.63 -0.97 13.75
C THR A 20 -1.15 0.28 13.01
N MET A 21 0.15 0.57 13.02
CA MET A 21 0.74 1.74 12.36
C MET A 21 1.36 1.44 10.99
N ILE A 22 1.46 0.17 10.59
CA ILE A 22 2.14 -0.19 9.33
C ILE A 22 1.48 0.49 8.13
N ALA A 23 0.15 0.44 8.03
CA ALA A 23 -0.60 1.10 6.95
C ALA A 23 -0.33 2.61 6.91
N ALA A 24 -0.35 3.28 8.07
CA ALA A 24 -0.08 4.72 8.17
C ALA A 24 1.35 5.07 7.74
N LYS A 25 2.33 4.25 8.11
CA LYS A 25 3.73 4.44 7.70
C LYS A 25 3.93 4.19 6.20
N CYS A 26 3.26 3.19 5.63
CA CYS A 26 3.23 2.99 4.18
C CYS A 26 2.63 4.18 3.44
N PHE A 27 1.52 4.72 3.96
CA PHE A 27 0.90 5.93 3.43
C PHE A 27 1.90 7.10 3.43
N PHE A 28 2.58 7.38 4.55
CA PHE A 28 3.58 8.46 4.60
C PHE A 28 4.77 8.27 3.65
N LEU A 29 5.17 7.01 3.36
CA LEU A 29 6.18 6.73 2.36
C LEU A 29 5.67 6.98 0.94
N CYS A 30 4.42 6.60 0.67
CA CYS A 30 3.74 6.84 -0.59
C CYS A 30 3.61 8.35 -0.87
N GLU A 31 3.15 9.14 0.10
CA GLU A 31 3.02 10.60 0.01
C GLU A 31 4.35 11.31 -0.31
N LYS A 32 5.48 10.74 0.11
CA LYS A 32 6.82 11.29 -0.15
C LYS A 32 7.38 10.88 -1.51
N ASP A 33 6.84 9.83 -2.12
CA ASP A 33 7.25 9.34 -3.43
C ASP A 33 6.27 9.84 -4.49
N GLY A 34 6.68 10.85 -5.27
CA GLY A 34 5.82 11.49 -6.27
C GLY A 34 5.35 10.57 -7.42
N LYS A 35 5.79 9.32 -7.47
CA LYS A 35 5.28 8.30 -8.43
C LYS A 35 4.29 7.34 -7.78
N CYS A 36 4.14 7.37 -6.46
CA CYS A 36 3.27 6.47 -5.74
C CYS A 36 1.81 6.89 -5.91
N VAL A 37 0.96 5.93 -6.26
CA VAL A 37 -0.51 6.10 -6.35
C VAL A 37 -1.24 5.13 -5.42
N GLY A 38 -0.49 4.35 -4.62
CA GLY A 38 -1.02 3.37 -3.69
C GLY A 38 0.08 2.51 -3.08
N PHE A 39 -0.29 1.73 -2.06
CA PHE A 39 0.60 0.81 -1.39
C PHE A 39 -0.11 -0.50 -1.04
N ASN A 40 0.60 -1.60 -1.17
CA ASN A 40 0.20 -2.90 -0.65
C ASN A 40 0.91 -3.12 0.68
N PHE A 41 0.18 -3.47 1.74
CA PHE A 41 0.78 -3.71 3.06
C PHE A 41 0.29 -5.00 3.70
N ARG A 42 1.06 -5.52 4.65
CA ARG A 42 0.65 -6.58 5.57
C ARG A 42 1.09 -6.25 6.98
N THR A 43 0.51 -6.89 7.99
CA THR A 43 0.84 -6.63 9.39
C THR A 43 1.95 -7.52 9.95
N GLN A 44 2.50 -8.42 9.13
CA GLN A 44 3.59 -9.30 9.53
C GLN A 44 4.89 -8.49 9.72
N LEU A 45 5.50 -8.63 10.90
CA LEU A 45 6.76 -7.98 11.24
C LEU A 45 7.97 -8.80 10.77
N ASN A 46 9.17 -8.19 10.81
CA ASN A 46 10.45 -8.81 10.43
C ASN A 46 10.56 -9.31 8.98
N THR A 47 9.64 -8.87 8.11
CA THR A 47 9.61 -9.17 6.68
C THR A 47 9.13 -7.94 5.92
N GLU A 48 9.29 -7.94 4.59
CA GLU A 48 8.71 -6.92 3.73
C GLU A 48 7.21 -6.84 3.99
N ASN A 49 6.75 -5.67 4.39
CA ASN A 49 5.37 -5.48 4.82
C ASN A 49 4.71 -4.24 4.21
N CYS A 50 5.41 -3.62 3.26
CA CYS A 50 5.00 -2.41 2.58
C CYS A 50 5.59 -2.38 1.16
N GLN A 51 4.74 -2.26 0.15
CA GLN A 51 5.13 -2.15 -1.25
C GLN A 51 4.42 -0.96 -1.85
N LEU A 52 5.16 0.02 -2.34
CA LEU A 52 4.58 1.15 -3.04
C LEU A 52 4.35 0.79 -4.51
N THR A 53 3.31 1.34 -5.12
CA THR A 53 2.97 1.11 -6.53
C THR A 53 2.56 2.39 -7.24
N ASN A 54 2.82 2.44 -8.54
CA ASN A 54 2.35 3.47 -9.46
C ASN A 54 1.22 2.96 -10.38
N VAL A 55 0.68 1.76 -10.10
CA VAL A 55 -0.31 1.10 -10.95
C VAL A 55 -1.72 1.52 -10.54
N ILE A 56 -2.41 2.18 -11.48
CA ILE A 56 -3.80 2.66 -11.33
C ILE A 56 -4.83 1.57 -11.71
N GLN A 57 -4.39 0.37 -12.12
CA GLN A 57 -5.31 -0.66 -12.60
C GLN A 57 -6.33 -1.05 -11.51
N ASN A 58 -7.61 -1.04 -11.90
CA ASN A 58 -8.72 -1.52 -11.08
C ASN A 58 -8.63 -3.03 -10.90
N ARG A 59 -7.80 -3.48 -9.96
CA ARG A 59 -7.84 -4.87 -9.48
C ARG A 59 -9.16 -5.07 -8.73
N ASN A 60 -9.87 -6.15 -9.04
CA ASN A 60 -11.12 -6.52 -8.39
C ASN A 60 -10.93 -6.59 -6.85
N GLU A 61 -11.95 -6.34 -6.05
CA GLU A 61 -11.83 -6.40 -4.57
C GLU A 61 -11.29 -7.74 -4.04
N ASN A 62 -11.55 -8.83 -4.77
CA ASN A 62 -11.00 -10.16 -4.47
C ASN A 62 -9.49 -10.28 -4.78
N GLU A 63 -8.95 -9.38 -5.59
CA GLU A 63 -7.52 -9.29 -5.91
C GLU A 63 -6.77 -8.30 -5.00
N THR A 64 -7.49 -7.38 -4.33
CA THR A 64 -6.92 -6.41 -3.38
C THR A 64 -6.70 -6.99 -1.98
N ARG A 65 -7.38 -8.10 -1.65
CA ARG A 65 -7.19 -8.87 -0.42
C ARG A 65 -6.78 -10.30 -0.76
N LYS A 66 -5.48 -10.50 -0.96
CA LYS A 66 -4.94 -11.81 -1.32
C LYS A 66 -3.90 -12.20 -0.29
N GLY A 67 -4.16 -13.26 0.49
CA GLY A 67 -3.31 -13.62 1.63
C GLY A 67 -3.32 -12.54 2.72
N ASP A 68 -2.19 -12.36 3.42
CA ASP A 68 -2.04 -11.36 4.51
C ASP A 68 -1.90 -9.91 4.02
N TRP A 69 -1.98 -9.71 2.70
CA TRP A 69 -1.75 -8.42 2.07
C TRP A 69 -3.05 -7.68 1.75
N THR A 70 -3.03 -6.37 1.97
CA THR A 70 -4.11 -5.45 1.67
C THR A 70 -3.58 -4.32 0.79
N LEU A 71 -4.12 -4.20 -0.42
CA LEU A 71 -3.82 -3.11 -1.34
C LEU A 71 -4.68 -1.88 -1.03
N PHE A 72 -4.04 -0.78 -0.70
CA PHE A 72 -4.64 0.54 -0.53
C PHE A 72 -4.27 1.41 -1.73
N ARG A 73 -5.26 1.96 -2.43
CA ARG A 73 -5.06 2.86 -3.58
C ARG A 73 -5.54 4.25 -3.23
N ASP A 74 -4.78 5.26 -3.64
CA ASP A 74 -5.21 6.65 -3.54
C ASP A 74 -6.08 7.04 -4.75
N SER A 75 -7.29 6.49 -4.81
CA SER A 75 -8.37 7.10 -5.58
C SER A 75 -9.39 7.80 -4.67
N GLU A 76 -9.16 7.80 -3.35
CA GLU A 76 -10.09 8.31 -2.34
C GLU A 76 -9.40 9.02 -1.15
N ALA A 77 -8.09 9.36 -1.20
CA ALA A 77 -7.52 10.35 -0.28
C ALA A 77 -7.61 11.77 -0.85
N VAL A 78 -7.65 11.93 -2.18
CA VAL A 78 -7.95 13.22 -2.84
C VAL A 78 -9.43 13.65 -2.68
N CYS A 79 -10.36 12.73 -2.38
CA CYS A 79 -11.79 13.06 -2.25
C CYS A 79 -12.45 12.83 -0.87
N ARG A 80 -11.75 12.30 0.15
CA ARG A 80 -12.30 12.20 1.52
C ARG A 80 -11.61 13.05 2.59
N LEU A 81 -10.76 14.00 2.20
CA LEU A 81 -10.54 15.23 2.97
C LEU A 81 -11.51 16.35 2.57
N ASN A 82 -12.52 16.07 1.74
CA ASN A 82 -13.69 16.92 1.57
C ASN A 82 -14.76 16.55 2.60
N PHE A 83 -14.59 17.04 3.84
CA PHE A 83 -15.72 17.33 4.72
C PHE A 83 -15.56 18.75 5.27
N ASN A 84 -16.37 19.64 4.70
CA ASN A 84 -16.91 20.91 5.22
C ASN A 84 -15.95 21.97 5.75
#